data_AF-A0A817CLY5-F1
#
_entry.id   AF-A0A817CLY5-F1
#
_cell.length_a   1.000
_cell.length_b   1.000
_cell.length_c   1.000
_cell.angle_alpha   90.00
_cell.angle_beta   90.00
_cell.angle_gamma   90.00
#
_symmetry.space_group_name_H-M   'P 1'
#
loop_
_entity.id
_entity.type
_entity.pdbx_description
1 polymer ?
#
loop_
_entity_poly.entity_id
_entity_poly.type
_entity_poly.pdbx_seq_one_letter_code
_entity_poly.pdbx_strand_id
1 'polypeptide(L)'
;MTRLILDSNYFVYKNKYYQQKRGGAMGSAFTQVFDNIYILEWKHDLIKHQASKHKIYRRYIDDIFTTMNTSFDEITKELEKAEQKDLNIKIKPIIHETVQFLDITIMNANGQLKTSIYHKPSADPYYLPHTSDYPHAIHRNIPYTALLRAVRLCSNLHDFHLEQLCINVSLLLNNYAPKLITNQFLPFFQVNKANFLIKRFNK
;
A
#
# COMPACT_ATOMS: atom_id res chain seq x y z
N MET A 1 31.43 -1.54 -11.98
CA MET A 1 30.48 -0.45 -11.67
C MET A 1 29.77 -0.69 -10.33
N THR A 2 29.13 -1.85 -10.15
CA THR A 2 28.63 -2.40 -8.85
C THR A 2 29.54 -2.14 -7.65
N ARG A 3 30.79 -2.60 -7.74
CA ARG A 3 31.79 -2.45 -6.66
C ARG A 3 32.06 -0.99 -6.30
N LEU A 4 32.14 -0.10 -7.29
CA LEU A 4 32.37 1.32 -7.05
C LEU A 4 31.23 1.94 -6.23
N ILE A 5 29.98 1.61 -6.55
CA ILE A 5 28.79 2.16 -5.87
C ILE A 5 28.71 1.66 -4.43
N LEU A 6 28.98 0.37 -4.19
CA LEU A 6 28.92 -0.22 -2.85
C LEU A 6 30.12 0.18 -1.98
N ASP A 7 31.33 0.23 -2.56
CA ASP A 7 32.55 0.56 -1.83
C ASP A 7 32.66 2.08 -1.57
N SER A 8 32.05 2.92 -2.41
CA SER A 8 32.10 4.40 -2.28
C SER A 8 30.89 5.00 -1.56
N ASN A 9 30.22 4.22 -0.72
CA ASN A 9 29.04 4.67 -0.01
C ASN A 9 29.40 5.46 1.26
N TYR A 10 29.58 6.77 1.10
CA TYR A 10 29.94 7.70 2.16
C TYR A 10 28.82 8.69 2.47
N PHE A 11 28.65 9.04 3.74
CA PHE A 11 27.70 10.07 4.18
C PHE A 11 28.28 10.92 5.33
N VAL A 12 27.70 12.11 5.52
CA VAL A 12 28.10 13.03 6.58
C VAL A 12 27.01 13.08 7.64
N TYR A 13 27.40 12.90 8.90
CA TYR A 13 26.51 13.09 10.05
C TYR A 13 27.26 13.82 11.16
N LYS A 14 26.67 14.88 11.72
CA LYS A 14 27.31 15.73 12.75
C LYS A 14 28.75 16.14 12.39
N ASN A 15 28.95 16.64 11.18
CA ASN A 15 30.26 17.05 10.61
C ASN A 15 31.36 15.97 10.61
N LYS A 16 30.98 14.69 10.64
CA LYS A 16 31.91 13.56 10.50
C LYS A 16 31.55 12.72 9.29
N TYR A 17 32.59 12.25 8.60
CA TYR A 17 32.46 11.36 7.45
C TYR A 17 32.36 9.91 7.92
N TYR A 18 31.40 9.19 7.38
CA TYR A 18 31.18 7.77 7.65
C TYR A 18 31.12 7.01 6.33
N GLN A 19 31.65 5.78 6.34
CA GLN A 19 31.49 4.84 5.23
C GLN A 19 30.50 3.76 5.67
N GLN A 20 29.46 3.55 4.89
CA GLN A 20 28.53 2.46 5.12
C GLN A 20 29.20 1.15 4.67
N LYS A 21 29.60 0.32 5.64
CA LYS A 21 30.27 -0.98 5.38
C LYS A 21 29.29 -2.08 4.96
N ARG A 22 27.99 -1.90 5.25
CA ARG A 22 26.96 -2.92 5.03
C ARG A 22 25.66 -2.30 4.53
N GLY A 23 25.10 -2.91 3.49
CA GLY A 23 23.93 -2.38 2.77
C GLY A 23 24.33 -1.27 1.79
N GLY A 24 23.34 -0.76 1.06
CA GLY A 24 23.55 0.36 0.15
C GLY A 24 22.95 1.67 0.67
N ALA A 25 23.22 2.75 -0.06
CA ALA A 25 22.71 4.08 0.27
C ALA A 25 21.18 4.10 0.09
N MET A 26 20.46 4.57 1.11
CA MET A 26 19.03 4.83 0.96
C MET A 26 18.80 5.87 -0.15
N GLY A 27 17.81 5.64 -1.01
CA GLY A 27 17.51 6.51 -2.15
C GLY A 27 18.35 6.25 -3.41
N SER A 28 19.35 5.37 -3.35
CA SER A 28 20.05 4.91 -4.55
C SER A 28 19.17 3.93 -5.34
N ALA A 29 18.84 4.29 -6.57
CA ALA A 29 18.10 3.41 -7.49
C ALA A 29 18.81 2.07 -7.70
N PHE A 30 20.14 2.08 -7.70
CA PHE A 30 20.95 0.87 -7.81
C PHE A 30 20.82 -0.02 -6.56
N THR A 31 20.86 0.57 -5.37
CA THR A 31 20.68 -0.17 -4.11
C THR A 31 19.31 -0.84 -4.05
N GLN A 32 18.26 -0.15 -4.49
CA GLN A 32 16.90 -0.72 -4.52
C GLN A 32 16.80 -1.96 -5.42
N VAL A 33 17.50 -1.98 -6.57
CA VAL A 33 17.57 -3.17 -7.44
C VAL A 33 18.29 -4.32 -6.74
N PHE A 34 19.42 -4.01 -6.06
CA PHE A 34 20.17 -5.01 -5.29
C PHE A 34 19.34 -5.60 -4.14
N ASP A 35 18.64 -4.77 -3.38
CA ASP A 35 17.76 -5.23 -2.29
C ASP A 35 16.63 -6.12 -2.82
N ASN A 36 16.09 -5.81 -4.00
CA ASN A 36 15.08 -6.65 -4.63
C ASN A 36 15.61 -8.05 -5.00
N ILE A 37 16.83 -8.12 -5.56
CA ILE A 37 17.50 -9.38 -5.92
C ILE A 37 17.83 -10.18 -4.65
N TYR A 38 18.43 -9.54 -3.65
CA TYR A 38 18.82 -10.17 -2.39
C TYR A 38 17.62 -10.80 -1.67
N ILE A 39 16.53 -10.04 -1.52
CA ILE A 39 15.31 -10.57 -0.89
C ILE A 39 14.60 -11.57 -1.81
N LEU A 40 14.78 -11.53 -3.14
CA LEU A 40 14.25 -12.55 -4.06
C LEU A 40 14.89 -13.92 -3.82
N GLU A 41 16.21 -13.96 -3.67
CA GLU A 41 16.95 -15.17 -3.35
C GLU A 41 16.50 -15.72 -1.99
N TRP A 42 16.45 -14.87 -0.97
CA TRP A 42 16.02 -15.27 0.38
C TRP A 42 14.58 -15.84 0.41
N LYS A 43 13.63 -15.22 -0.29
CA LYS A 43 12.21 -15.61 -0.26
C LYS A 43 11.86 -16.77 -1.22
N HIS A 44 12.81 -17.25 -2.02
CA HIS A 44 12.52 -18.18 -3.11
C HIS A 44 11.78 -19.45 -2.65
N ASP A 45 12.23 -20.08 -1.57
CA ASP A 45 11.57 -21.28 -1.05
C ASP A 45 10.20 -20.96 -0.45
N LEU A 46 10.05 -19.79 0.19
CA LEU A 46 8.79 -19.35 0.75
C LEU A 46 7.75 -19.17 -0.36
N ILE A 47 8.13 -18.52 -1.48
CA ILE A 47 7.25 -18.38 -2.65
C ILE A 47 6.83 -19.75 -3.18
N LYS A 48 7.79 -20.67 -3.36
CA LYS A 48 7.49 -22.04 -3.84
C LYS A 48 6.53 -22.78 -2.91
N HIS A 49 6.74 -22.64 -1.60
CA HIS A 49 5.87 -23.23 -0.59
C HIS A 49 4.45 -22.65 -0.60
N GLN A 50 4.31 -21.33 -0.75
CA GLN A 50 2.98 -20.71 -0.85
C GLN A 50 2.26 -21.11 -2.14
N ALA A 51 3.00 -21.17 -3.26
CA ALA A 51 2.45 -21.56 -4.56
C ALA A 51 1.92 -22.99 -4.54
N SER A 52 2.65 -23.96 -3.98
CA SER A 52 2.20 -25.35 -3.90
C SER A 52 0.94 -25.53 -3.05
N LYS A 53 0.73 -24.65 -2.07
CA LYS A 53 -0.45 -24.65 -1.18
C LYS A 53 -1.60 -23.74 -1.65
N HIS A 54 -1.51 -23.19 -2.88
CA HIS A 54 -2.50 -22.25 -3.43
C HIS A 54 -2.79 -21.06 -2.50
N LYS A 55 -1.75 -20.55 -1.84
CA LYS A 55 -1.83 -19.40 -0.95
C LYS A 55 -1.42 -18.12 -1.66
N ILE A 56 -1.92 -17.01 -1.13
CA ILE A 56 -1.58 -15.69 -1.66
C ILE A 56 -0.21 -15.34 -1.09
N TYR A 57 0.70 -14.91 -1.97
CA TYR A 57 1.95 -14.25 -1.60
C TYR A 57 2.05 -12.95 -2.40
N ARG A 58 2.20 -11.83 -1.71
CA ARG A 58 2.40 -10.50 -2.30
C ARG A 58 3.54 -9.81 -1.56
N ARG A 59 4.30 -9.01 -2.29
CA ARG A 59 5.40 -8.21 -1.74
C ARG A 59 5.41 -6.85 -2.40
N TYR A 60 5.63 -5.82 -1.60
CA TYR A 60 5.93 -4.47 -2.06
C TYR A 60 7.15 -3.96 -1.30
N ILE A 61 8.29 -3.86 -1.99
CA ILE A 61 9.60 -3.47 -1.41
C ILE A 61 9.95 -4.34 -0.19
N ASP A 62 9.72 -3.87 1.03
CA ASP A 62 10.00 -4.51 2.30
C ASP A 62 8.77 -5.16 2.95
N ASP A 63 7.55 -4.74 2.55
CA ASP A 63 6.31 -5.31 3.05
C ASP A 63 5.94 -6.62 2.33
N ILE A 64 5.57 -7.64 3.10
CA ILE A 64 5.11 -8.95 2.60
C ILE A 64 3.72 -9.24 3.18
N PHE A 65 2.82 -9.69 2.31
CA PHE A 65 1.51 -10.22 2.69
C PHE A 65 1.40 -11.67 2.24
N THR A 66 0.97 -12.54 3.15
CA THR A 66 0.76 -13.96 2.86
C THR A 66 -0.48 -14.50 3.57
N THR A 67 -1.18 -15.46 2.94
CA THR A 67 -2.26 -16.20 3.61
C THR A 67 -1.76 -17.57 4.06
N MET A 68 -2.26 -18.04 5.20
CA MET A 68 -1.91 -19.34 5.79
C MET A 68 -3.18 -20.02 6.29
N ASN A 69 -3.26 -21.35 6.19
CA ASN A 69 -4.38 -22.15 6.75
C ASN A 69 -3.87 -23.17 7.79
N THR A 70 -2.75 -22.84 8.43
CA THR A 70 -2.06 -23.68 9.41
C THR A 70 -2.24 -23.11 10.81
N SER A 71 -1.91 -23.88 11.84
CA SER A 71 -1.96 -23.39 13.22
C SER A 71 -0.95 -22.26 13.43
N PHE A 72 -1.18 -21.43 14.45
CA PHE A 72 -0.27 -20.35 14.82
C PHE A 72 1.15 -20.87 15.13
N ASP A 73 1.27 -22.04 15.77
CA ASP A 73 2.55 -22.67 16.09
C ASP A 73 3.32 -23.08 14.83
N GLU A 74 2.64 -23.62 13.83
CA GLU A 74 3.25 -23.95 12.54
C GLU A 74 3.71 -22.70 11.80
N ILE A 75 2.91 -21.63 11.82
CA ILE A 75 3.29 -20.35 11.22
C ILE A 75 4.55 -19.80 11.90
N THR A 76 4.58 -19.83 13.23
CA THR A 76 5.71 -19.32 14.03
C THR A 76 7.00 -20.09 13.71
N LYS A 77 6.93 -21.42 13.65
CA LYS A 77 8.08 -22.26 13.27
C LYS A 77 8.60 -21.96 11.87
N GLU A 78 7.71 -21.72 10.91
CA GLU A 78 8.14 -21.37 9.54
C GLU A 78 8.77 -19.97 9.48
N LEU A 79 8.30 -19.02 10.29
CA LEU A 79 8.88 -17.69 10.40
C LEU A 79 10.26 -17.74 11.06
N GLU A 80 10.43 -18.50 12.15
CA GLU A 80 11.71 -18.70 12.81
C GLU A 80 12.75 -19.32 11.86
N LYS A 81 12.35 -20.35 11.10
CA LYS A 81 13.22 -20.94 10.06
C LYS A 81 13.60 -19.90 9.01
N ALA A 82 12.67 -19.07 8.56
CA ALA A 82 12.93 -18.05 7.55
C ALA A 82 13.89 -16.97 8.06
N GLU A 83 13.78 -16.55 9.32
CA GLU A 83 14.68 -15.60 9.96
C GLU A 83 16.09 -16.21 10.15
N GLN A 84 16.19 -17.49 10.47
CA GLN A 84 17.48 -18.19 10.60
C GLN A 84 18.24 -18.36 9.28
N LYS A 85 17.58 -18.24 8.11
CA LYS A 85 18.25 -18.33 6.81
C LYS A 85 19.27 -17.22 6.60
N ASP A 86 19.03 -16.06 7.18
CA ASP A 86 19.87 -14.89 6.98
C ASP A 86 19.84 -13.97 8.20
N LEU A 87 20.98 -13.86 8.89
CA LEU A 87 21.17 -13.02 10.08
C LEU A 87 20.89 -11.52 9.83
N ASN A 88 20.74 -11.10 8.57
CA ASN A 88 20.58 -9.71 8.16
C ASN A 88 19.13 -9.36 7.91
N ILE A 89 18.26 -10.37 7.85
CA ILE A 89 16.84 -10.22 7.63
C ILE A 89 16.15 -10.50 8.94
N LYS A 90 15.48 -9.48 9.47
CA LYS A 90 14.62 -9.60 10.65
C LYS A 90 13.17 -9.55 10.21
N ILE A 91 12.40 -10.54 10.63
CA ILE A 91 10.98 -10.61 10.30
C ILE A 91 10.18 -10.05 11.48
N LYS A 92 9.26 -9.12 11.21
CA LYS A 92 8.33 -8.59 12.21
C LYS A 92 6.90 -8.98 11.81
N PRO A 93 6.46 -10.20 12.14
CA PRO A 93 5.18 -10.70 11.65
C PRO A 93 4.02 -10.06 12.41
N ILE A 94 2.96 -9.72 11.67
CA ILE A 94 1.64 -9.42 12.23
C ILE A 94 0.70 -10.52 11.73
N ILE A 95 0.26 -11.38 12.65
CA ILE A 95 -0.59 -12.53 12.34
C ILE A 95 -1.95 -12.29 12.97
N HIS A 96 -2.95 -12.04 12.13
CA HIS A 96 -4.31 -11.76 12.57
C HIS A 96 -5.30 -12.06 11.45
N GLU A 97 -6.58 -12.20 11.78
CA GLU A 97 -7.65 -12.35 10.79
C GLU A 97 -7.85 -11.07 9.96
N THR A 98 -7.57 -9.93 10.57
CA THR A 98 -7.58 -8.61 9.95
C THR A 98 -6.21 -7.97 10.06
N VAL A 99 -5.60 -7.63 8.92
CA VAL A 99 -4.27 -7.00 8.85
C VAL A 99 -4.29 -5.82 7.88
N GLN A 100 -3.35 -4.90 8.05
CA GLN A 100 -3.11 -3.84 7.09
C GLN A 100 -1.93 -4.20 6.19
N PHE A 101 -2.08 -3.98 4.88
CA PHE A 101 -1.01 -4.08 3.91
C PHE A 101 -1.08 -2.88 2.98
N LEU A 102 -0.04 -2.04 3.02
CA LEU A 102 0.00 -0.73 2.35
C LEU A 102 -1.20 0.15 2.77
N ASP A 103 -2.07 0.47 1.82
CA ASP A 103 -3.24 1.32 1.95
C ASP A 103 -4.56 0.52 2.00
N ILE A 104 -4.47 -0.78 2.33
CA ILE A 104 -5.59 -1.72 2.35
C ILE A 104 -5.71 -2.40 3.71
N THR A 105 -6.91 -2.43 4.27
CA THR A 105 -7.28 -3.34 5.36
C THR A 105 -7.84 -4.62 4.74
N ILE A 106 -7.26 -5.77 5.11
CA ILE A 106 -7.63 -7.07 4.58
C ILE A 106 -8.14 -7.92 5.74
N MET A 107 -9.41 -8.32 5.68
CA MET A 107 -10.08 -9.17 6.66
C MET A 107 -10.38 -10.54 6.05
N ASN A 108 -10.02 -11.60 6.76
CA ASN A 108 -10.45 -12.96 6.45
C ASN A 108 -11.83 -13.23 7.07
N ALA A 109 -12.88 -13.25 6.24
CA ALA A 109 -14.22 -13.65 6.63
C ALA A 109 -14.44 -15.14 6.27
N ASN A 110 -14.00 -16.05 7.14
CA ASN A 110 -14.19 -17.50 6.99
C ASN A 110 -13.67 -18.06 5.65
N GLY A 111 -12.47 -17.66 5.23
CA GLY A 111 -11.83 -18.10 3.99
C GLY A 111 -12.10 -17.18 2.79
N GLN A 112 -12.97 -16.18 2.93
CA GLN A 112 -13.17 -15.13 1.93
C GLN A 112 -12.49 -13.84 2.39
N LEU A 113 -11.55 -13.33 1.58
CA LEU A 113 -10.92 -12.05 1.88
C LEU A 113 -11.86 -10.90 1.52
N LYS A 114 -12.08 -10.02 2.48
CA LYS A 114 -12.74 -8.73 2.31
C LYS A 114 -11.71 -7.63 2.47
N THR A 115 -11.79 -6.64 1.60
CA THR A 115 -10.85 -5.51 1.57
C THR A 115 -11.59 -4.19 1.72
N SER A 116 -10.94 -3.24 2.39
CA SER A 116 -11.36 -1.84 2.48
C SER A 116 -10.12 -0.95 2.51
N ILE A 117 -10.29 0.36 2.33
CA ILE A 117 -9.17 1.29 2.39
C ILE A 117 -8.70 1.47 3.83
N TYR A 118 -7.38 1.42 4.02
CA TYR A 118 -6.75 1.73 5.29
C TYR A 118 -6.26 3.19 5.29
N HIS A 119 -6.72 3.96 6.27
CA HIS A 119 -6.20 5.29 6.58
C HIS A 119 -5.30 5.17 7.81
N LYS A 120 -4.03 5.55 7.67
CA LYS A 120 -3.12 5.60 8.82
C LYS A 120 -3.66 6.61 9.84
N PRO A 121 -3.71 6.29 11.15
CA PRO A 121 -4.21 7.23 12.16
C PRO A 121 -3.49 8.58 12.19
N SER A 122 -2.23 8.60 11.75
CA SER A 122 -1.40 9.80 11.67
C SER A 122 -1.43 10.51 10.30
N ALA A 123 -2.20 10.00 9.34
CA ALA A 123 -2.31 10.63 8.04
C ALA A 123 -3.33 11.76 8.09
N ASP A 124 -2.90 12.95 7.67
CA ASP A 124 -3.82 14.04 7.38
C ASP A 124 -4.70 13.66 6.19
N PRO A 125 -5.95 14.15 6.14
CA PRO A 125 -6.85 13.97 4.99
C PRO A 125 -6.37 14.81 3.80
N TYR A 126 -5.20 14.48 3.27
CA TYR A 126 -4.48 15.27 2.28
C TYR A 126 -4.80 14.78 0.88
N TYR A 127 -5.40 15.68 0.10
CA TYR A 127 -5.29 15.68 -1.35
C TYR A 127 -4.46 16.89 -1.75
N LEU A 128 -3.90 16.86 -2.96
CA LEU A 128 -3.23 18.04 -3.49
C LEU A 128 -4.17 19.26 -3.39
N PRO A 129 -3.84 20.31 -2.61
CA PRO A 129 -4.72 21.44 -2.38
C PRO A 129 -5.10 22.11 -3.69
N HIS A 130 -6.37 22.45 -3.87
CA HIS A 130 -6.85 23.09 -5.11
C HIS A 130 -6.24 24.49 -5.33
N THR A 131 -5.64 25.08 -4.31
CA THR A 131 -4.94 26.38 -4.34
C THR A 131 -3.48 26.27 -4.77
N SER A 132 -2.95 25.07 -4.98
CA SER A 132 -1.56 24.86 -5.39
C SER A 132 -1.36 25.11 -6.90
N ASP A 133 -0.13 25.38 -7.30
CA ASP A 133 0.26 25.77 -8.68
C ASP A 133 0.33 24.59 -9.67
N TYR A 134 -0.48 23.55 -9.47
CA TYR A 134 -0.52 22.41 -10.37
C TYR A 134 -1.50 22.64 -11.53
N PRO A 135 -1.27 22.00 -12.69
CA PRO A 135 -2.19 22.09 -13.82
C PRO A 135 -3.64 21.75 -13.42
N HIS A 136 -4.59 22.56 -13.88
CA HIS A 136 -6.03 22.37 -13.59
C HIS A 136 -6.56 20.97 -13.93
N ALA A 137 -5.96 20.30 -14.92
CA ALA A 137 -6.32 18.93 -15.28
C ALA A 137 -6.06 17.93 -14.13
N ILE A 138 -5.00 18.14 -13.35
CA ILE A 138 -4.67 17.29 -12.18
C ILE A 138 -5.74 17.46 -11.11
N HIS A 139 -6.03 18.70 -10.71
CA HIS A 139 -7.10 19.00 -9.75
C HIS A 139 -8.45 18.42 -10.20
N ARG A 140 -8.80 18.60 -11.47
CA ARG A 140 -10.06 18.08 -12.01
C ARG A 140 -10.16 16.55 -11.89
N ASN A 141 -9.07 15.83 -12.08
CA ASN A 141 -9.08 14.37 -12.11
C ASN A 141 -8.98 13.72 -10.72
N ILE A 142 -8.45 14.43 -9.71
CA ILE A 142 -8.26 13.89 -8.35
C ILE A 142 -9.55 13.26 -7.79
N PRO A 143 -10.72 13.95 -7.76
CA PRO A 143 -11.95 13.37 -7.23
C PRO A 143 -12.36 12.07 -7.93
N TYR A 144 -12.25 12.01 -9.26
CA TYR A 144 -12.58 10.81 -10.03
C TYR A 144 -11.62 9.66 -9.72
N THR A 145 -10.31 9.92 -9.69
CA THR A 145 -9.30 8.90 -9.39
C THR A 145 -9.40 8.36 -7.97
N ALA A 146 -9.79 9.20 -7.01
CA ALA A 146 -10.03 8.78 -5.63
C ALA A 146 -11.20 7.78 -5.55
N LEU A 147 -12.32 8.05 -6.23
CA LEU A 147 -13.43 7.11 -6.31
C LEU A 147 -13.06 5.81 -7.03
N LEU A 148 -12.28 5.91 -8.11
CA LEU A 148 -11.81 4.73 -8.84
C LEU A 148 -10.95 3.84 -7.95
N ARG A 149 -10.07 4.43 -7.12
CA ARG A 149 -9.31 3.71 -6.11
C ARG A 149 -10.25 3.05 -5.09
N ALA A 150 -11.24 3.78 -4.57
CA ALA A 150 -12.20 3.24 -3.61
C ALA A 150 -12.98 2.03 -4.12
N VAL A 151 -13.51 2.09 -5.35
CA VAL A 151 -14.22 0.94 -5.96
C VAL A 151 -13.31 -0.27 -6.17
N ARG A 152 -12.04 -0.05 -6.52
CA ARG A 152 -11.09 -1.15 -6.74
C ARG A 152 -10.69 -1.85 -5.45
N LEU A 153 -10.62 -1.11 -4.34
CA LEU A 153 -10.08 -1.60 -3.08
C LEU A 153 -11.17 -2.06 -2.11
N CYS A 154 -12.39 -1.53 -2.18
CA CYS A 154 -13.48 -1.95 -1.31
C CYS A 154 -14.21 -3.17 -1.87
N SER A 155 -14.25 -4.26 -1.11
CA SER A 155 -14.93 -5.51 -1.48
C SER A 155 -16.45 -5.45 -1.34
N ASN A 156 -16.99 -4.47 -0.60
CA ASN A 156 -18.43 -4.32 -0.41
C ASN A 156 -18.86 -2.86 -0.50
N LEU A 157 -20.17 -2.69 -0.74
CA LEU A 157 -20.77 -1.39 -0.97
C LEU A 157 -20.78 -0.50 0.29
N HIS A 158 -20.87 -1.09 1.48
CA HIS A 158 -20.88 -0.34 2.73
C HIS A 158 -19.54 0.37 2.96
N ASP A 159 -18.43 -0.37 2.85
CA ASP A 159 -17.08 0.19 3.00
C ASP A 159 -16.76 1.19 1.89
N PHE A 160 -17.22 0.94 0.66
CA PHE A 160 -17.13 1.92 -0.42
C PHE A 160 -17.86 3.23 -0.07
N HIS A 161 -19.04 3.17 0.53
CA HIS A 161 -19.77 4.37 0.94
C HIS A 161 -19.09 5.15 2.06
N LEU A 162 -18.54 4.45 3.05
CA LEU A 162 -17.76 5.10 4.10
C LEU A 162 -16.55 5.82 3.50
N GLU A 163 -15.82 5.15 2.61
CA GLU A 163 -14.69 5.77 1.92
C GLU A 163 -15.12 6.96 1.06
N GLN A 164 -16.23 6.85 0.32
CA GLN A 164 -16.76 7.95 -0.48
C GLN A 164 -17.02 9.21 0.36
N LEU A 165 -17.53 9.04 1.58
CA LEU A 165 -17.72 10.14 2.53
C LEU A 165 -16.37 10.73 2.97
N CYS A 166 -15.40 9.87 3.33
CA CYS A 166 -14.05 10.29 3.69
C CYS A 166 -13.36 11.07 2.55
N ILE A 167 -13.49 10.61 1.30
CA ILE A 167 -12.98 11.30 0.11
C ILE A 167 -13.63 12.68 -0.01
N ASN A 168 -14.95 12.77 0.09
CA ASN A 168 -15.67 14.03 -0.04
C ASN A 168 -15.21 15.05 1.02
N VAL A 169 -15.16 14.65 2.29
CA VAL A 169 -14.67 15.50 3.39
C VAL A 169 -13.24 15.94 3.14
N SER A 170 -12.35 15.02 2.75
CA SER A 170 -10.95 15.34 2.47
C SER A 170 -10.80 16.33 1.31
N LEU A 171 -11.58 16.18 0.22
CA LEU A 171 -11.55 17.14 -0.89
C LEU A 171 -12.02 18.53 -0.47
N LEU A 172 -13.08 18.63 0.34
CA LEU A 172 -13.56 19.92 0.86
C LEU A 172 -12.51 20.60 1.74
N LEU A 173 -11.83 19.84 2.61
CA LEU A 173 -10.72 20.34 3.44
C LEU A 173 -9.52 20.85 2.60
N ASN A 174 -9.34 20.32 1.39
CA ASN A 174 -8.29 20.73 0.45
C ASN A 174 -8.79 21.75 -0.60
N ASN A 175 -9.83 22.53 -0.27
CA ASN A 175 -10.38 23.64 -1.04
C ASN A 175 -10.98 23.29 -2.42
N TYR A 176 -11.42 22.05 -2.62
CA TYR A 176 -12.16 21.68 -3.83
C TYR A 176 -13.59 22.21 -3.78
N ALA A 177 -14.02 22.91 -4.82
CA ALA A 177 -15.39 23.41 -4.90
C ALA A 177 -16.41 22.25 -4.97
N PRO A 178 -17.51 22.27 -4.19
CA PRO A 178 -18.51 21.19 -4.18
C PRO A 178 -19.04 20.84 -5.58
N LYS A 179 -19.24 21.86 -6.44
CA LYS A 179 -19.68 21.68 -7.82
C LYS A 179 -18.69 20.85 -8.65
N LEU A 180 -17.38 21.05 -8.44
CA LEU A 180 -16.35 20.29 -9.13
C LEU A 180 -16.36 18.83 -8.68
N ILE A 181 -16.50 18.57 -7.38
CA ILE A 181 -16.59 17.22 -6.81
C ILE A 181 -17.79 16.48 -7.44
N THR A 182 -18.97 17.08 -7.40
CA THR A 182 -20.20 16.50 -7.97
C THR A 182 -20.06 16.24 -9.48
N ASN A 183 -19.48 17.19 -10.22
CA ASN A 183 -19.25 17.04 -11.66
C ASN A 183 -18.32 15.87 -12.02
N GLN A 184 -17.45 15.43 -11.12
CA GLN A 184 -16.58 14.28 -11.33
C GLN A 184 -17.21 12.98 -10.81
N PHE A 185 -18.00 13.06 -9.74
CA PHE A 185 -18.67 11.90 -9.15
C PHE A 185 -19.81 11.38 -10.02
N LEU A 186 -20.60 12.28 -10.64
CA LEU A 186 -21.74 11.88 -11.46
C LEU A 186 -21.35 11.01 -12.67
N PRO A 187 -20.36 11.41 -13.52
CA PRO A 187 -19.90 10.57 -14.61
C PRO A 187 -19.37 9.22 -14.14
N PHE A 188 -18.67 9.18 -12.99
CA PHE A 188 -18.17 7.95 -12.41
C PHE A 188 -19.29 6.94 -12.16
N PHE A 189 -20.38 7.36 -11.53
CA PHE A 189 -21.50 6.46 -11.25
C PHE A 189 -22.29 6.08 -12.50
N GLN A 190 -22.42 6.99 -13.47
CA GLN A 190 -23.10 6.71 -14.75
C GLN A 190 -22.35 5.65 -15.56
N VAL A 191 -21.04 5.81 -15.73
CA VAL A 191 -20.20 4.86 -16.49
C VAL A 191 -20.21 3.47 -15.85
N ASN A 192 -20.20 3.41 -14.52
CA ASN A 192 -20.23 2.15 -13.77
C ASN A 192 -21.66 1.60 -13.53
N LYS A 193 -22.68 2.15 -14.20
CA LYS A 193 -24.10 1.73 -14.11
C LYS A 193 -24.65 1.73 -12.66
N ALA A 194 -24.08 2.54 -11.77
CA ALA A 194 -24.44 2.63 -10.36
C ALA A 194 -25.49 3.74 -10.10
N ASN A 195 -26.54 3.78 -10.92
CA ASN A 195 -27.52 4.88 -10.93
C ASN A 195 -28.30 5.04 -9.61
N PHE A 196 -28.39 3.99 -8.79
CA PHE A 196 -29.00 4.05 -7.48
C PHE A 196 -28.23 4.97 -6.51
N LEU A 197 -26.92 5.14 -6.72
CA LEU A 197 -26.06 6.03 -5.92
C LEU A 197 -26.14 7.50 -6.33
N ILE A 198 -26.62 7.76 -7.56
CA ILE A 198 -26.78 9.11 -8.11
C ILE A 198 -27.91 9.87 -7.41
N LYS A 199 -28.97 9.17 -6.96
CA LYS A 199 -30.13 9.80 -6.31
C LYS A 199 -29.80 10.58 -5.03
N ARG A 200 -28.64 10.34 -4.42
CA ARG A 200 -28.14 11.05 -3.23
C ARG A 200 -27.45 12.40 -3.53
N PHE A 201 -27.03 12.65 -4.77
CA PHE A 201 -26.36 13.90 -5.15
C PHE A 201 -27.32 14.98 -5.67
N ASN A 202 -28.57 14.61 -5.97
CA ASN A 202 -29.59 15.50 -6.54
C ASN A 202 -30.65 15.95 -5.49
N LYS A 203 -30.34 15.81 -4.20
CA LYS A 203 -31.12 16.34 -3.08
C LYS A 203 -30.26 17.33 -2.30
#